data_AF-A0AAN7NUL4-F1
#
_entry.id   AF-A0AAN7NUL4-F1
#
_cell.length_a   1.000
_cell.length_b   1.000
_cell.length_c   1.000
_cell.angle_alpha   90.00
_cell.angle_beta   90.00
_cell.angle_gamma   90.00
#
_symmetry.space_group_name_H-M   'P 1'
#
loop_
_entity.id
_entity.type
_entity.pdbx_description
1 polymer ?
#
loop_
_entity_poly.entity_id
_entity_poly.type
_entity_poly.pdbx_seq_one_letter_code
_entity_poly.pdbx_strand_id
1 'polypeptide(L)'
;MGGAMSSYLLIVKSELPGAVAGFLSGDESGYSNRSWYLDGRLLLLITSVCIVFPLALLPKIGFLGYTSSLSFFFMVYFALVIMIKKWSIPCPLPLSSAIESLQVSNSTGDCKAKLFHLSKESAYAIPTMAFSFLCHTSVLPIYCELRSPSKSRMQNVTVTGIGLSFLIYFMSALFGYLTFYDKVDSELLQGYSRYLPHDIVIMTVKVAVLFAVLLTVPLIHFPVRKAVLMVFFSHLPVSWICHILVTLTLNTIVVLFAMYVPDIKNVFGVVGSTTSTCLLFVYPGLFYLKLSREDFLSPQKLGMDS
;
A
#
# COMPACT_ATOMS: atom_id res chain seq x y z
N MET A 1 9.14 -3.44 -7.50
CA MET A 1 7.81 -3.95 -7.92
C MET A 1 7.35 -5.14 -7.07
N GLY A 2 8.11 -6.24 -6.96
CA GLY A 2 7.72 -7.39 -6.12
C GLY A 2 7.47 -7.03 -4.65
N GLY A 3 8.25 -6.09 -4.10
CA GLY A 3 8.03 -5.61 -2.74
C GLY A 3 6.70 -4.88 -2.53
N ALA A 4 6.15 -4.21 -3.55
CA ALA A 4 4.82 -3.60 -3.45
C ALA A 4 3.72 -4.65 -3.26
N MET A 5 3.78 -5.72 -4.05
CA MET A 5 2.85 -6.85 -3.91
C MET A 5 2.96 -7.48 -2.54
N SER A 6 4.18 -7.65 -2.03
CA SER A 6 4.35 -8.22 -0.69
C SER A 6 3.76 -7.32 0.38
N SER A 7 3.90 -6.00 0.28
CA SER A 7 3.30 -5.09 1.24
C SER A 7 1.78 -5.23 1.27
N TYR A 8 1.13 -5.36 0.11
CA TYR A 8 -0.32 -5.60 0.05
C TYR A 8 -0.72 -6.95 0.65
N LEU A 9 0.05 -8.01 0.40
CA LEU A 9 -0.17 -9.31 1.03
C LEU A 9 0.05 -9.27 2.55
N LEU A 10 1.00 -8.48 3.04
CA LEU A 10 1.20 -8.26 4.47
C LEU A 10 0.03 -7.54 5.12
N ILE A 11 -0.53 -6.51 4.47
CA ILE A 11 -1.75 -5.84 4.95
C ILE A 11 -2.89 -6.85 5.08
N VAL A 12 -3.04 -7.77 4.11
CA VAL A 12 -4.04 -8.84 4.23
C VAL A 12 -3.72 -9.77 5.41
N LYS A 13 -2.47 -10.17 5.59
CA LYS A 13 -2.04 -11.04 6.72
C LYS A 13 -2.33 -10.42 8.09
N SER A 14 -2.11 -9.11 8.27
CA SER A 14 -2.26 -8.42 9.54
C SER A 14 -3.70 -7.99 9.83
N GLU A 15 -4.40 -7.49 8.82
CA GLU A 15 -5.74 -6.91 9.00
C GLU A 15 -6.87 -7.93 8.84
N LEU A 16 -6.74 -8.94 7.97
CA LEU A 16 -7.81 -9.91 7.70
C LEU A 16 -8.27 -10.69 8.96
N PRO A 17 -7.39 -11.19 9.85
CA PRO A 17 -7.82 -11.90 11.05
C PRO A 17 -8.68 -11.02 11.97
N GLY A 18 -8.29 -9.75 12.14
CA GLY A 18 -9.05 -8.81 12.97
C GLY A 18 -10.40 -8.43 12.38
N ALA A 19 -10.50 -8.38 11.04
CA ALA A 19 -11.77 -8.13 10.37
C ALA A 19 -12.71 -9.33 10.56
N VAL A 20 -12.21 -10.54 10.31
CA VAL A 20 -12.98 -11.80 10.46
C VAL A 20 -13.40 -12.01 11.92
N ALA A 21 -12.51 -11.74 12.88
CA ALA A 21 -12.85 -11.79 14.30
C ALA A 21 -13.95 -10.77 14.65
N GLY A 22 -13.89 -9.54 14.14
CA GLY A 22 -14.92 -8.52 14.37
C GLY A 22 -16.33 -8.92 13.90
N PHE A 23 -16.44 -9.71 12.83
CA PHE A 23 -17.73 -10.23 12.36
C PHE A 23 -18.19 -11.49 13.11
N LEU A 24 -17.25 -12.39 13.44
CA LEU A 24 -17.57 -13.67 14.09
C LEU A 24 -17.83 -13.53 15.61
N SER A 25 -17.28 -12.51 16.26
CA SER A 25 -17.55 -12.22 17.68
C SER A 25 -19.01 -11.79 17.96
N GLY A 26 -19.87 -11.70 16.94
CA GLY A 26 -21.33 -11.61 17.12
C GLY A 26 -21.98 -12.94 17.56
N ASP A 27 -21.29 -14.07 17.40
CA ASP A 27 -21.75 -15.40 17.84
C ASP A 27 -20.92 -15.87 19.06
N GLU A 28 -21.27 -15.39 20.25
CA GLU A 28 -20.83 -16.02 21.49
C GLU A 28 -21.46 -17.41 21.65
N SER A 29 -20.82 -18.44 21.07
CA SER A 29 -20.96 -19.82 21.56
C SER A 29 -19.84 -20.73 21.03
N GLY A 30 -18.75 -20.87 21.79
CA GLY A 30 -17.78 -21.95 21.55
C GLY A 30 -16.33 -21.68 21.94
N TYR A 31 -16.07 -21.51 23.24
CA TYR A 31 -14.73 -21.56 23.81
C TYR A 31 -14.16 -22.99 23.70
N SER A 32 -13.39 -23.29 22.63
CA SER A 32 -12.25 -24.25 22.60
C SER A 32 -11.93 -24.69 21.17
N ASN A 33 -11.28 -23.82 20.42
CA ASN A 33 -10.14 -24.22 19.60
C ASN A 33 -9.45 -22.94 19.15
N ARG A 34 -8.12 -22.91 19.23
CA ARG A 34 -7.28 -21.86 18.67
C ARG A 34 -7.60 -21.78 17.18
N SER A 35 -8.50 -20.88 16.83
CA SER A 35 -9.26 -21.04 15.62
C SER A 35 -8.41 -20.71 14.42
N TRP A 36 -8.51 -21.54 13.38
CA TRP A 36 -7.77 -21.42 12.12
C TRP A 36 -7.93 -20.03 11.48
N TYR A 37 -9.07 -19.36 11.71
CA TYR A 37 -9.38 -18.02 11.24
C TYR A 37 -8.68 -16.87 12.01
N LEU A 38 -7.94 -17.17 13.09
CA LEU A 38 -7.11 -16.20 13.80
C LEU A 38 -5.63 -16.25 13.37
N ASP A 39 -5.20 -17.31 12.67
CA ASP A 39 -3.83 -17.37 12.13
C ASP A 39 -3.75 -16.60 10.80
N GLY A 40 -3.17 -15.39 10.86
CA GLY A 40 -2.95 -14.54 9.69
C GLY A 40 -2.14 -15.21 8.59
N ARG A 41 -1.27 -16.19 8.90
CA ARG A 41 -0.52 -16.92 7.85
C ARG A 41 -1.42 -17.89 7.09
N LEU A 42 -2.33 -18.57 7.78
CA LEU A 42 -3.26 -19.49 7.14
C LEU A 42 -4.28 -18.73 6.30
N LEU A 43 -4.83 -17.64 6.84
CA LEU A 43 -5.72 -16.75 6.10
C LEU A 43 -5.02 -16.14 4.87
N LEU A 44 -3.76 -15.72 5.00
CA LEU A 44 -2.97 -15.25 3.86
C LEU A 44 -2.87 -16.32 2.75
N LEU A 45 -2.59 -17.58 3.10
CA LEU A 45 -2.52 -18.68 2.14
C LEU A 45 -3.87 -18.90 1.45
N ILE A 46 -4.96 -18.94 2.21
CA ILE A 46 -6.31 -19.11 1.68
C ILE A 46 -6.66 -17.97 0.73
N THR A 47 -6.48 -16.72 1.16
CA THR A 47 -6.76 -15.54 0.32
C THR A 47 -5.86 -15.50 -0.92
N SER A 48 -4.60 -15.90 -0.79
CA SER A 48 -3.69 -15.94 -1.95
C SER A 48 -4.13 -16.97 -2.99
N VAL A 49 -4.47 -18.19 -2.57
CA VAL A 49 -4.87 -19.27 -3.48
C VAL A 49 -6.26 -19.06 -4.05
N CYS A 50 -7.22 -18.66 -3.22
CA CYS A 50 -8.64 -18.56 -3.61
C CYS A 50 -9.02 -17.24 -4.27
N ILE A 51 -8.30 -16.14 -3.99
CA ILE A 51 -8.65 -14.81 -4.50
C ILE A 51 -7.54 -14.25 -5.37
N VAL A 52 -6.31 -14.13 -4.84
CA VAL A 52 -5.22 -13.44 -5.56
C VAL A 52 -4.81 -14.19 -6.82
N PHE A 53 -4.61 -15.51 -6.73
CA PHE A 53 -4.18 -16.33 -7.86
C PHE A 53 -5.19 -16.35 -9.03
N PRO A 54 -6.50 -16.62 -8.83
CA PRO A 54 -7.46 -16.57 -9.93
C PRO A 54 -7.60 -15.17 -10.52
N LEU A 55 -7.57 -14.11 -9.70
CA LEU A 55 -7.59 -12.74 -10.22
C LEU A 55 -6.32 -12.40 -11.02
N ALA A 56 -5.15 -12.88 -10.60
CA ALA A 56 -3.88 -12.67 -11.32
C ALA A 56 -3.82 -13.41 -12.66
N LEU A 57 -4.54 -14.53 -12.80
CA LEU A 57 -4.63 -15.30 -14.02
C LEU A 57 -5.51 -14.66 -15.11
N LEU A 58 -6.35 -13.67 -14.76
CA LEU A 58 -7.25 -13.04 -15.73
C LEU A 58 -6.44 -12.38 -16.88
N PRO A 59 -6.68 -12.80 -18.15
CA PRO A 59 -5.89 -12.35 -19.29
C PRO A 59 -6.33 -11.00 -19.86
N LYS A 60 -7.57 -10.58 -19.63
CA LYS A 60 -8.14 -9.31 -20.11
C LYS A 60 -8.74 -8.53 -18.96
N ILE A 61 -8.33 -7.27 -18.82
CA ILE A 61 -8.76 -6.41 -17.74
C ILE A 61 -9.68 -5.32 -18.32
N GLY A 62 -10.81 -5.73 -18.88
CA GLY A 62 -11.84 -4.78 -19.37
C GLY A 62 -12.55 -4.03 -18.23
N PHE A 63 -12.41 -4.50 -16.99
CA PHE A 63 -13.06 -3.95 -15.79
C PHE A 63 -12.14 -3.05 -14.95
N LEU A 64 -10.96 -2.67 -15.47
CA LEU A 64 -9.94 -1.98 -14.69
C LEU A 64 -10.38 -0.60 -14.22
N GLY A 65 -11.08 0.14 -15.09
CA GLY A 65 -11.62 1.44 -14.75
C GLY A 65 -12.61 1.38 -13.58
N TYR A 66 -13.51 0.39 -13.57
CA TYR A 66 -14.53 0.24 -12.53
C TYR A 66 -13.97 -0.22 -11.19
N THR A 67 -13.05 -1.18 -11.21
CA THR A 67 -12.42 -1.69 -9.97
C THR A 67 -11.48 -0.65 -9.34
N SER A 68 -10.78 0.13 -10.17
CA SER A 68 -9.92 1.22 -9.71
C SER A 68 -10.73 2.38 -9.13
N SER A 69 -11.84 2.77 -9.76
CA SER A 69 -12.71 3.81 -9.21
C SER A 69 -13.33 3.38 -7.88
N LEU A 70 -13.78 2.13 -7.78
CA LEU A 70 -14.29 1.57 -6.53
C LEU A 70 -13.23 1.57 -5.41
N SER A 71 -11.99 1.17 -5.71
CA SER A 71 -10.87 1.20 -4.76
C SER A 71 -10.57 2.62 -4.29
N PHE A 72 -10.65 3.60 -5.19
CA PHE A 72 -10.49 5.01 -4.86
C PHE A 72 -11.57 5.49 -3.87
N PHE A 73 -12.84 5.15 -4.09
CA PHE A 73 -13.92 5.50 -3.16
C PHE A 73 -13.70 4.91 -1.75
N PHE A 74 -13.21 3.67 -1.63
CA PHE A 74 -12.89 3.09 -0.33
C PHE A 74 -11.76 3.81 0.39
N MET A 75 -10.75 4.29 -0.33
CA MET A 75 -9.66 5.09 0.26
C MET A 75 -10.12 6.48 0.70
N VAL A 76 -11.03 7.11 -0.04
CA VAL A 76 -11.67 8.37 0.41
C VAL A 76 -12.53 8.14 1.64
N TYR A 77 -13.31 7.05 1.67
CA TYR A 77 -14.11 6.67 2.84
C TYR A 77 -13.23 6.45 4.09
N PHE A 78 -12.11 5.74 3.94
CA PHE A 78 -11.11 5.60 5.01
C PHE A 78 -10.66 6.97 5.53
N ALA A 79 -10.21 7.87 4.65
CA ALA A 79 -9.71 9.18 5.07
C ALA A 79 -10.78 10.03 5.80
N LEU A 80 -12.02 10.00 5.33
CA LEU A 80 -13.15 10.68 5.97
C LEU A 80 -13.44 10.13 7.36
N VAL A 81 -13.45 8.80 7.53
CA VAL A 81 -13.69 8.19 8.84
C VAL A 81 -12.58 8.52 9.82
N ILE A 82 -11.30 8.47 9.40
CA ILE A 82 -10.18 8.86 10.27
C ILE A 82 -10.32 10.31 10.73
N MET A 83 -10.69 11.22 9.82
CA MET A 83 -10.95 12.62 10.14
C MET A 83 -12.09 12.77 11.16
N ILE A 84 -13.22 12.09 10.96
CA ILE A 84 -14.37 12.15 11.88
C ILE A 84 -14.00 11.58 13.25
N LYS A 85 -13.33 10.42 13.30
CA LYS A 85 -12.96 9.75 14.54
C LYS A 85 -11.99 10.57 15.38
N LYS A 86 -11.11 11.36 14.77
CA LYS A 86 -10.27 12.31 15.52
C LYS A 86 -11.10 13.28 16.37
N TRP A 87 -12.22 13.78 15.86
CA TRP A 87 -13.10 14.68 16.62
C TRP A 87 -13.94 13.95 17.66
N SER A 88 -14.19 12.65 17.47
CA SER A 88 -14.94 11.82 18.41
C SER A 88 -14.09 11.25 19.56
N ILE A 89 -12.79 11.06 19.36
CA ILE A 89 -11.89 10.46 20.36
C ILE A 89 -11.28 11.57 21.22
N PRO A 90 -11.67 11.71 22.50
CA PRO A 90 -11.04 12.67 23.40
C PRO A 90 -9.59 12.26 23.67
N CYS A 91 -8.75 13.25 23.87
CA CYS A 91 -7.37 13.10 24.33
C CYS A 91 -7.34 13.51 25.81
N PRO A 92 -6.81 12.69 26.74
CA PRO A 92 -6.09 11.42 26.56
C PRO A 92 -7.00 10.20 26.24
N LEU A 93 -6.42 9.21 25.55
CA LEU A 93 -7.10 7.95 25.20
C LEU A 93 -7.63 7.25 26.47
N PRO A 94 -8.91 6.86 26.54
CA PRO A 94 -9.44 6.13 27.68
C PRO A 94 -8.78 4.76 27.74
N LEU A 95 -7.94 4.55 28.76
CA LEU A 95 -7.36 3.23 29.03
C LEU A 95 -8.49 2.28 29.43
N SER A 96 -8.63 1.17 28.71
CA SER A 96 -9.54 0.08 29.05
C SER A 96 -9.05 -0.66 30.30
N SER A 97 -9.18 0.00 31.45
CA SER A 97 -9.19 -0.63 32.76
C SER A 97 -9.94 0.33 33.67
N ALA A 98 -11.11 -0.11 34.12
CA ALA A 98 -11.90 0.58 35.12
C ALA A 98 -11.03 0.96 36.35
N ILE A 99 -11.41 2.08 36.98
CA ILE A 99 -10.85 2.69 38.19
C ILE A 99 -9.75 3.75 37.91
N GLU A 100 -10.18 4.94 37.51
CA GLU A 100 -10.10 6.12 38.38
C GLU A 100 -10.89 7.28 37.74
N SER A 101 -12.15 7.40 38.16
CA SER A 101 -12.73 8.72 38.34
C SER A 101 -11.84 9.49 39.33
N LEU A 102 -11.47 10.73 38.98
CA LEU A 102 -10.63 11.66 39.75
C LEU A 102 -9.11 11.47 39.64
N GLN A 103 -8.54 11.66 38.44
CA GLN A 103 -7.36 12.51 38.33
C GLN A 103 -7.43 13.35 37.06
N VAL A 104 -7.87 14.60 37.22
CA VAL A 104 -7.36 15.72 36.41
C VAL A 104 -5.89 15.91 36.82
N SER A 105 -5.06 14.91 36.54
CA SER A 105 -3.62 15.02 36.67
C SER A 105 -3.12 15.60 35.37
N ASN A 106 -2.40 16.70 35.54
CA ASN A 106 -1.72 17.56 34.59
C ASN A 106 -0.73 16.79 33.68
N SER A 107 -1.20 15.85 32.88
CA SER A 107 -0.42 15.15 31.85
C SER A 107 -0.56 15.89 30.52
N THR A 108 -0.14 17.15 30.50
CA THR A 108 -0.01 17.99 29.30
C THR A 108 1.07 17.49 28.33
N GLY A 109 1.80 16.43 28.69
CA GLY A 109 2.87 15.84 27.88
C GLY A 109 2.42 14.83 26.81
N ASP A 110 1.35 14.06 27.05
CA ASP A 110 0.98 12.91 26.20
C ASP A 110 0.19 13.30 24.93
N CYS A 111 -0.38 14.52 24.89
CA CYS A 111 -1.17 15.03 23.77
C CYS A 111 -0.53 16.26 23.11
N LYS A 112 0.79 16.38 23.23
CA LYS A 112 1.55 17.47 22.61
C LYS A 112 2.08 17.01 21.25
N ALA A 113 1.63 17.68 20.18
CA ALA A 113 2.15 17.42 18.85
C ALA A 113 3.65 17.77 18.80
N LYS A 114 4.49 16.78 18.48
CA LYS A 114 5.91 16.99 18.25
C LYS A 114 6.12 17.19 16.76
N LEU A 115 6.30 18.45 16.36
CA LEU A 115 6.45 18.84 14.95
C LEU A 115 7.78 18.38 14.34
N PHE A 116 8.85 18.29 15.14
CA PHE A 116 10.17 17.88 14.68
C PHE A 116 10.83 16.93 15.69
N HIS A 117 11.01 15.68 15.28
CA HIS A 117 11.78 14.68 16.02
C HIS A 117 12.64 13.89 15.03
N LEU A 118 13.90 14.29 14.88
CA LEU A 118 14.87 13.57 14.06
C LEU A 118 15.35 12.35 14.85
N SER A 119 14.92 11.17 14.42
CA SER A 119 15.27 9.88 15.04
C SER A 119 15.49 8.83 13.96
N LYS A 120 16.01 7.66 14.36
CA LYS A 120 16.12 6.49 13.48
C LYS A 120 14.75 6.13 12.86
N GLU A 121 13.67 6.34 13.61
CA GLU A 121 12.28 6.22 13.16
C GLU A 121 11.97 7.08 11.91
N SER A 122 12.43 8.34 11.87
CA SER A 122 12.17 9.24 10.74
C SER A 122 12.93 8.83 9.48
N ALA A 123 14.05 8.12 9.62
CA ALA A 123 14.79 7.57 8.48
C ALA A 123 13.99 6.50 7.73
N TYR A 124 13.11 5.75 8.40
CA TYR A 124 12.20 4.79 7.75
C TYR A 124 10.99 5.44 7.07
N ALA A 125 10.63 6.67 7.47
CA ALA A 125 9.52 7.42 6.87
C ALA A 125 9.86 7.89 5.45
N ILE A 126 11.11 8.29 5.18
CA ILE A 126 11.53 8.81 3.87
C ILE A 126 11.31 7.76 2.75
N PRO A 127 11.82 6.52 2.87
CA PRO A 127 11.56 5.47 1.88
C PRO A 127 10.08 5.12 1.76
N THR A 128 9.34 5.15 2.86
CA THR A 128 7.89 4.85 2.86
C THR A 128 7.11 5.90 2.07
N MET A 129 7.44 7.19 2.24
CA MET A 129 6.87 8.28 1.44
C MET A 129 7.30 8.19 -0.03
N ALA A 130 8.56 7.87 -0.30
CA ALA A 130 9.03 7.68 -1.67
C ALA A 130 8.35 6.48 -2.36
N PHE A 131 7.98 5.46 -1.59
CA PHE A 131 7.24 4.31 -2.07
C PHE A 131 5.76 4.62 -2.30
N SER A 132 5.11 5.43 -1.45
CA SER A 132 3.69 5.79 -1.61
C SER A 132 3.40 6.58 -2.89
N PHE A 133 4.36 7.39 -3.36
CA PHE A 133 4.24 8.14 -4.62
C PHE A 133 4.82 7.40 -5.83
N LEU A 134 5.18 6.12 -5.69
CA LEU A 134 5.72 5.30 -6.78
C LEU A 134 4.61 4.83 -7.72
N CYS A 135 4.20 5.68 -8.68
CA CYS A 135 3.16 5.35 -9.67
C CYS A 135 3.72 4.93 -11.04
N HIS A 136 5.03 5.09 -11.28
CA HIS A 136 5.67 4.97 -12.61
C HIS A 136 5.40 3.64 -13.31
N THR A 137 5.28 2.56 -12.54
CA THR A 137 5.09 1.19 -13.05
C THR A 137 3.72 0.99 -13.70
N SER A 138 2.75 1.79 -13.31
CA SER A 138 1.36 1.71 -13.78
C SER A 138 1.05 2.74 -14.88
N VAL A 139 1.93 3.72 -15.10
CA VAL A 139 1.75 4.77 -16.12
C VAL A 139 1.63 4.17 -17.53
N LEU A 140 2.44 3.16 -17.87
CA LEU A 140 2.41 2.54 -19.21
C LEU A 140 1.09 1.81 -19.50
N PRO A 141 0.59 0.90 -18.62
CA PRO A 141 -0.76 0.34 -18.77
C PRO A 141 -1.85 1.40 -18.90
N ILE A 142 -1.84 2.43 -18.03
CA ILE A 142 -2.82 3.52 -18.06
C ILE A 142 -2.75 4.29 -19.38
N TYR A 143 -1.56 4.51 -19.94
CA TYR A 143 -1.38 5.19 -21.22
C TYR A 143 -2.05 4.43 -22.37
N CYS A 144 -1.89 3.11 -22.38
CA CYS A 144 -2.46 2.26 -23.41
C CYS A 144 -4.00 2.18 -23.33
N GLU A 145 -4.58 2.33 -22.14
CA GLU A 145 -6.03 2.30 -21.93
C GLU A 145 -6.69 3.68 -22.07
N LEU A 146 -5.91 4.78 -22.05
CA LEU A 146 -6.44 6.13 -22.15
C LEU A 146 -7.03 6.40 -23.53
N ARG A 147 -8.30 6.84 -23.58
CA ARG A 147 -8.98 7.23 -24.82
C ARG A 147 -8.21 8.36 -25.52
N SER A 148 -7.66 8.11 -26.70
CA SER A 148 -6.84 9.03 -27.52
C SER A 148 -5.57 9.53 -26.79
N PRO A 149 -4.57 8.66 -26.58
CA PRO A 149 -3.44 8.95 -25.70
C PRO A 149 -2.54 10.04 -26.27
N SER A 150 -2.17 11.02 -25.45
CA SER A 150 -1.21 12.07 -25.78
C SER A 150 -0.36 12.43 -24.56
N LYS A 151 0.85 12.96 -24.78
CA LYS A 151 1.79 13.33 -23.71
C LYS A 151 1.16 14.32 -22.72
N SER A 152 0.56 15.39 -23.22
CA SER A 152 -0.08 16.43 -22.40
C SER A 152 -1.26 15.87 -21.57
N ARG A 153 -2.09 15.02 -22.17
CA ARG A 153 -3.22 14.41 -21.44
C ARG A 153 -2.77 13.43 -20.38
N MET A 154 -1.77 12.59 -20.66
CA MET A 154 -1.19 11.70 -19.66
C MET A 154 -0.54 12.49 -18.51
N GLN A 155 0.14 13.59 -18.81
CA GLN A 155 0.71 14.47 -17.79
C GLN A 155 -0.38 15.06 -16.90
N ASN A 156 -1.49 15.54 -17.48
CA ASN A 156 -2.62 16.05 -16.69
C ASN A 156 -3.24 14.97 -15.78
N VAL A 157 -3.43 13.76 -16.31
CA VAL A 157 -3.92 12.60 -15.53
C VAL A 157 -2.96 12.28 -14.37
N THR A 158 -1.66 12.29 -14.64
CA THR A 158 -0.63 11.98 -13.62
C THR A 158 -0.59 13.06 -12.54
N VAL A 159 -0.57 14.34 -12.90
CA VAL A 159 -0.56 15.47 -11.94
C VAL A 159 -1.83 15.47 -11.09
N THR A 160 -2.99 15.27 -11.72
CA THR A 160 -4.27 15.19 -11.00
C THR A 160 -4.28 14.01 -10.03
N GLY A 161 -3.80 12.83 -10.47
CA GLY A 161 -3.75 11.63 -9.64
C GLY A 161 -2.78 11.75 -8.45
N ILE A 162 -1.59 12.32 -8.66
CA ILE A 162 -0.62 12.57 -7.59
C ILE A 162 -1.16 13.61 -6.61
N GLY A 163 -1.75 14.71 -7.09
CA GLY A 163 -2.33 15.75 -6.24
C GLY A 163 -3.46 15.22 -5.35
N LEU A 164 -4.35 14.40 -5.92
CA LEU A 164 -5.44 13.78 -5.17
C LEU A 164 -4.94 12.76 -4.14
N SER A 165 -3.95 11.95 -4.51
CA SER A 165 -3.30 11.00 -3.59
C SER A 165 -2.61 11.72 -2.44
N PHE A 166 -1.91 12.83 -2.73
CA PHE A 166 -1.28 13.67 -1.71
C PHE A 166 -2.30 14.20 -0.70
N LEU A 167 -3.45 14.71 -1.16
CA LEU A 167 -4.50 15.21 -0.27
C LEU A 167 -5.04 14.11 0.65
N ILE A 168 -5.34 12.92 0.11
CA ILE A 168 -5.85 11.78 0.90
C ILE A 168 -4.82 11.32 1.93
N TYR A 169 -3.55 11.17 1.52
CA TYR A 169 -2.47 10.76 2.42
C TYR A 169 -2.18 11.81 3.48
N PHE A 170 -2.13 13.09 3.12
CA PHE A 170 -1.88 14.18 4.06
C PHE A 170 -2.97 14.27 5.12
N MET A 171 -4.24 14.25 4.73
CA MET A 171 -5.37 14.31 5.67
C MET A 171 -5.37 13.08 6.59
N SER A 172 -5.20 11.88 6.04
CA SER A 172 -5.17 10.63 6.82
C SER A 172 -4.00 10.60 7.80
N ALA A 173 -2.81 11.03 7.37
CA ALA A 173 -1.61 11.08 8.20
C ALA A 173 -1.72 12.13 9.31
N LEU A 174 -2.24 13.32 8.99
CA LEU A 174 -2.42 14.40 9.96
C LEU A 174 -3.41 14.00 11.06
N PHE A 175 -4.62 13.56 10.70
CA PHE A 175 -5.64 13.19 11.69
C PHE A 175 -5.33 11.86 12.38
N GLY A 176 -4.70 10.91 11.68
CA GLY A 176 -4.22 9.66 12.29
C GLY A 176 -3.14 9.92 13.34
N TYR A 177 -2.14 10.76 13.04
CA TYR A 177 -1.11 11.16 14.00
C TYR A 177 -1.73 11.92 15.18
N LEU A 178 -2.61 12.89 14.93
CA LEU A 178 -3.29 13.64 16.00
C LEU A 178 -4.21 12.77 16.87
N THR A 179 -4.55 11.55 16.45
CA THR A 179 -5.35 10.62 17.26
C THR A 179 -4.50 9.87 18.29
N PHE A 180 -3.30 9.41 17.92
CA PHE A 180 -2.47 8.55 18.79
C PHE A 180 -1.16 9.19 19.27
N TYR A 181 -0.76 10.35 18.71
CA TYR A 181 0.47 11.08 19.01
C TYR A 181 1.72 10.18 19.00
N ASP A 182 2.41 10.03 20.13
CA ASP A 182 3.63 9.24 20.25
C ASP A 182 3.39 7.72 20.27
N LYS A 183 2.13 7.27 20.33
CA LYS A 183 1.72 5.85 20.43
C LYS A 183 1.10 5.32 19.13
N VAL A 184 1.53 5.83 17.98
CA VAL A 184 1.08 5.34 16.65
C VAL A 184 1.71 3.99 16.34
N ASP A 185 0.88 2.98 16.10
CA ASP A 185 1.31 1.66 15.62
C ASP A 185 1.81 1.72 14.16
N SER A 186 2.58 0.72 13.72
CA SER A 186 3.04 0.62 12.33
C SER A 186 1.88 0.51 11.32
N GLU A 187 0.72 0.05 11.78
CA GLU A 187 -0.53 -0.04 11.03
C GLU A 187 -1.61 0.76 11.75
N LEU A 188 -2.11 1.81 11.10
CA LEU A 188 -3.06 2.73 11.71
C LEU A 188 -4.37 2.03 12.10
N LEU A 189 -4.87 1.14 11.24
CA LEU A 189 -6.12 0.39 11.45
C LEU A 189 -6.00 -0.61 12.60
N GLN A 190 -4.84 -1.25 12.76
CA GLN A 190 -4.55 -2.08 13.92
C GLN A 190 -4.60 -1.27 15.23
N GLY A 191 -4.05 -0.05 15.22
CA GLY A 191 -4.19 0.89 16.35
C GLY A 191 -5.65 1.15 16.69
N TYR A 192 -6.47 1.58 15.71
CA TYR A 192 -7.91 1.77 15.94
C TYR A 192 -8.63 0.51 16.41
N SER A 193 -8.30 -0.66 15.84
CA SER A 193 -8.91 -1.94 16.23
C SER A 193 -8.55 -2.36 17.65
N ARG A 194 -7.38 -1.96 18.17
CA ARG A 194 -6.94 -2.25 19.54
C ARG A 194 -7.69 -1.40 20.58
N TYR A 195 -7.93 -0.12 20.27
CA TYR A 195 -8.62 0.80 21.17
C TYR A 195 -10.14 0.75 21.04
N LEU A 196 -10.67 0.47 19.84
CA LEU A 196 -12.10 0.44 19.52
C LEU A 196 -12.49 -0.90 18.86
N PRO A 197 -12.36 -2.04 19.56
CA PRO A 197 -12.56 -3.37 18.97
C PRO A 197 -14.00 -3.66 18.53
N HIS A 198 -15.01 -2.94 19.05
CA HIS A 198 -16.43 -3.16 18.74
C HIS A 198 -17.05 -2.04 17.88
N ASP A 199 -16.23 -1.14 17.33
CA ASP A 199 -16.74 -0.02 16.54
C ASP A 199 -17.03 -0.46 15.10
N ILE A 200 -18.31 -0.58 14.77
CA ILE A 200 -18.81 -1.02 13.46
C ILE A 200 -18.23 -0.16 12.33
N VAL A 201 -17.99 1.13 12.57
CA VAL A 201 -17.45 2.04 11.55
C VAL A 201 -16.00 1.68 11.22
N ILE A 202 -15.17 1.42 12.23
CA ILE A 202 -13.77 1.01 12.03
C ILE A 202 -13.69 -0.36 11.35
N MET A 203 -14.56 -1.30 11.74
CA MET A 203 -14.63 -2.61 11.10
C MET A 203 -15.03 -2.50 9.62
N THR A 204 -15.99 -1.63 9.29
CA THR A 204 -16.41 -1.38 7.91
C THR A 204 -15.26 -0.79 7.08
N VAL A 205 -14.52 0.18 7.63
CA VAL A 205 -13.34 0.76 6.98
C VAL A 205 -12.26 -0.29 6.73
N LYS A 206 -12.01 -1.16 7.71
CA LYS A 206 -11.01 -2.22 7.62
C LYS A 206 -11.32 -3.20 6.48
N VAL A 207 -12.58 -3.61 6.34
CA VAL A 207 -13.05 -4.43 5.22
C VAL A 207 -12.90 -3.69 3.88
N ALA A 208 -13.28 -2.41 3.83
CA ALA A 208 -13.18 -1.60 2.63
C ALA A 208 -11.72 -1.47 2.15
N VAL A 209 -10.78 -1.24 3.07
CA VAL A 209 -9.34 -1.18 2.75
C VAL A 209 -8.81 -2.54 2.31
N LEU A 210 -9.16 -3.63 2.99
CA LEU A 210 -8.80 -4.99 2.57
C LEU A 210 -9.29 -5.30 1.15
N PHE A 211 -10.54 -4.96 0.85
CA PHE A 211 -11.11 -5.17 -0.48
C PHE A 211 -10.43 -4.29 -1.54
N ALA A 212 -10.17 -3.02 -1.25
CA ALA A 212 -9.43 -2.13 -2.16
C ALA A 212 -8.00 -2.64 -2.45
N VAL A 213 -7.32 -3.18 -1.42
CA VAL A 213 -6.01 -3.83 -1.57
C VAL A 213 -6.11 -5.06 -2.46
N LEU A 214 -7.11 -5.93 -2.26
CA LEU A 214 -7.34 -7.11 -3.10
C LEU A 214 -7.59 -6.75 -4.57
N LEU A 215 -8.31 -5.67 -4.85
CA LEU A 215 -8.50 -5.15 -6.21
C LEU A 215 -7.21 -4.58 -6.84
N THR A 216 -6.29 -4.11 -6.00
CA THR A 216 -5.02 -3.50 -6.44
C THR A 216 -3.92 -4.54 -6.72
N VAL A 217 -3.97 -5.72 -6.09
CA VAL A 217 -2.96 -6.78 -6.31
C VAL A 217 -2.85 -7.24 -7.78
N PRO A 218 -3.95 -7.55 -8.51
CA PRO A 218 -3.89 -8.01 -9.90
C PRO A 218 -3.33 -6.94 -10.85
N LEU A 219 -3.66 -5.68 -10.57
CA LEU A 219 -3.18 -4.49 -11.26
C LEU A 219 -1.65 -4.41 -11.29
N ILE A 220 -1.01 -4.71 -10.16
CA ILE A 220 0.44 -4.71 -10.01
C ILE A 220 1.02 -6.02 -10.55
N HIS A 221 0.27 -7.13 -10.45
CA HIS A 221 0.69 -8.43 -10.97
C HIS A 221 0.87 -8.43 -12.48
N PHE A 222 0.04 -7.68 -13.19
CA PHE A 222 0.07 -7.60 -14.65
C PHE A 222 1.41 -7.07 -15.23
N PRO A 223 1.91 -5.86 -14.87
CA PRO A 223 3.17 -5.34 -15.40
C PRO A 223 4.37 -6.16 -14.96
N VAL A 224 4.38 -6.72 -13.75
CA VAL A 224 5.48 -7.59 -13.28
C VAL A 224 5.56 -8.85 -14.10
N ARG A 225 4.43 -9.53 -14.34
CA ARG A 225 4.39 -10.71 -15.20
C ARG A 225 4.88 -10.37 -16.61
N LYS A 226 4.43 -9.26 -17.18
CA LYS A 226 4.88 -8.82 -18.52
C LYS A 226 6.38 -8.53 -18.55
N ALA A 227 6.93 -7.89 -17.53
CA ALA A 227 8.36 -7.64 -17.43
C ALA A 227 9.17 -8.94 -17.34
N VAL A 228 8.73 -9.90 -16.51
CA VAL A 228 9.38 -11.21 -16.36
C VAL A 228 9.32 -12.01 -17.66
N LEU A 229 8.16 -12.06 -18.31
CA LEU A 229 8.01 -12.72 -19.61
C LEU A 229 8.91 -12.08 -20.68
N MET A 230 9.03 -10.76 -20.72
CA MET A 230 9.91 -10.09 -21.68
C MET A 230 11.41 -10.32 -21.40
N VAL A 231 11.81 -10.45 -20.14
CA VAL A 231 13.23 -10.68 -19.77
C VAL A 231 13.63 -12.13 -20.02
N PHE A 232 12.80 -13.10 -19.64
CA PHE A 232 13.16 -14.52 -19.69
C PHE A 232 12.71 -15.24 -20.98
N PHE A 233 11.65 -14.76 -21.63
CA PHE A 233 11.02 -15.42 -22.78
C PHE A 233 10.89 -14.51 -24.01
N SER A 234 11.84 -13.58 -24.21
CA SER A 234 11.88 -12.65 -25.35
C SER A 234 11.82 -13.31 -26.73
N HIS A 235 12.23 -14.58 -26.85
CA HIS A 235 12.36 -15.31 -28.11
C HIS A 235 11.40 -16.50 -28.29
N LEU A 236 10.49 -16.79 -27.34
CA LEU A 236 9.64 -17.98 -27.39
C LEU A 236 8.14 -17.61 -27.47
N PRO A 237 7.32 -18.36 -28.23
CA PRO A 237 5.87 -18.18 -28.20
C PRO A 237 5.34 -18.55 -26.80
N VAL A 238 4.81 -17.55 -26.08
CA VAL A 238 4.32 -17.75 -24.71
C VAL A 238 3.06 -18.61 -24.75
N SER A 239 3.17 -19.86 -24.30
CA SER A 239 2.04 -20.76 -24.10
C SER A 239 1.22 -20.37 -22.86
N TRP A 240 -0.05 -20.77 -22.82
CA TRP A 240 -0.92 -20.59 -21.65
C TRP A 240 -0.34 -21.26 -20.38
N ILE A 241 0.35 -22.38 -20.55
CA ILE A 241 1.01 -23.11 -19.46
C ILE A 241 2.18 -22.29 -18.89
N CYS A 242 3.01 -21.69 -19.76
CA CYS A 242 4.07 -20.79 -19.34
C CYS A 242 3.50 -19.58 -18.56
N HIS A 243 2.37 -19.05 -19.03
CA HIS A 243 1.68 -17.94 -18.38
C HIS A 243 1.19 -18.28 -16.96
N ILE A 244 0.61 -19.47 -16.77
CA ILE A 244 0.20 -19.98 -15.46
C ILE A 244 1.42 -20.23 -14.57
N LEU A 245 2.45 -20.90 -15.07
CA LEU A 245 3.66 -21.23 -14.30
C LEU A 245 4.42 -19.99 -13.81
N VAL A 246 4.57 -18.98 -14.65
CA VAL A 246 5.20 -17.71 -14.26
C VAL A 246 4.37 -16.98 -13.22
N THR A 247 3.04 -16.95 -13.38
CA THR A 247 2.13 -16.33 -12.41
C THR A 247 2.18 -17.05 -11.06
N LEU A 248 2.19 -18.39 -11.07
CA LEU A 248 2.31 -19.22 -9.87
C LEU A 248 3.64 -18.97 -9.17
N THR A 249 4.75 -19.01 -9.90
CA THR A 249 6.10 -18.81 -9.35
C THR A 249 6.24 -17.43 -8.71
N LEU A 250 5.75 -16.38 -9.38
CA LEU A 250 5.74 -15.02 -8.83
C LEU A 250 4.91 -14.93 -7.55
N ASN A 251 3.69 -15.45 -7.56
CA ASN A 251 2.82 -15.43 -6.39
C ASN A 251 3.43 -16.19 -5.21
N THR A 252 4.02 -17.37 -5.45
CA THR A 252 4.70 -18.15 -4.42
C THR A 252 5.86 -17.38 -3.79
N ILE A 253 6.71 -16.72 -4.58
CA ILE A 253 7.83 -15.93 -4.06
C ILE A 253 7.33 -14.78 -3.17
N VAL A 254 6.29 -14.06 -3.61
CA VAL A 254 5.73 -12.92 -2.86
C VAL A 254 5.08 -13.38 -1.55
N VAL A 255 4.33 -14.49 -1.58
CA VAL A 255 3.70 -15.07 -0.38
C VAL A 255 4.75 -15.57 0.61
N LEU A 256 5.79 -16.26 0.14
CA LEU A 256 6.90 -16.70 1.00
C LEU A 256 7.54 -15.50 1.69
N PHE A 257 7.84 -14.44 0.95
CA PHE A 257 8.42 -13.22 1.51
C PHE A 257 7.47 -12.56 2.55
N ALA A 258 6.17 -12.49 2.27
CA ALA A 258 5.17 -12.01 3.23
C ALA A 258 4.99 -12.91 4.48
N MET A 259 5.28 -14.21 4.38
CA MET A 259 5.26 -15.09 5.55
C MET A 259 6.43 -14.82 6.49
N TYR A 260 7.64 -14.63 5.96
CA TYR A 260 8.85 -14.42 6.75
C TYR A 260 8.95 -13.03 7.37
N VAL A 261 8.41 -12.00 6.74
CA VAL A 261 8.48 -10.64 7.29
C VAL A 261 7.32 -10.40 8.28
N PRO A 262 7.62 -10.04 9.55
CA PRO A 262 6.58 -9.75 10.54
C PRO A 262 6.06 -8.31 10.47
N ASP A 263 6.92 -7.35 10.14
CA ASP A 263 6.60 -5.92 10.21
C ASP A 263 6.52 -5.26 8.84
N ILE A 264 5.40 -4.61 8.54
CA ILE A 264 5.19 -3.88 7.29
C ILE A 264 6.14 -2.68 7.14
N LYS A 265 6.50 -2.02 8.25
CA LYS A 265 7.44 -0.89 8.28
C LYS A 265 8.80 -1.25 7.71
N ASN A 266 9.30 -2.45 8.02
CA ASN A 266 10.58 -2.93 7.51
C ASN A 266 10.52 -3.17 5.99
N VAL A 267 9.41 -3.71 5.49
CA VAL A 267 9.20 -3.88 4.05
C VAL A 267 9.16 -2.54 3.35
N PHE A 268 8.36 -1.58 3.81
CA PHE A 268 8.31 -0.26 3.18
C PHE A 268 9.65 0.49 3.24
N GLY A 269 10.39 0.37 4.34
CA GLY A 269 11.74 0.92 4.47
C GLY A 269 12.72 0.38 3.42
N VAL A 270 12.81 -0.95 3.32
CA VAL A 270 13.77 -1.62 2.42
C VAL A 270 13.33 -1.58 0.96
N VAL A 271 12.06 -1.90 0.69
CA VAL A 271 11.51 -1.89 -0.67
C VAL A 271 11.44 -0.48 -1.21
N GLY A 272 11.02 0.50 -0.40
CA GLY A 272 10.97 1.90 -0.79
C GLY A 272 12.35 2.44 -1.13
N SER A 273 13.36 2.17 -0.30
CA SER A 273 14.71 2.69 -0.53
C SER A 273 15.34 2.05 -1.76
N THR A 274 15.19 0.75 -1.97
CA THR A 274 15.76 0.06 -3.14
C THR A 274 14.99 0.37 -4.42
N THR A 275 13.67 0.19 -4.41
CA THR A 275 12.83 0.33 -5.60
C THR A 275 12.70 1.78 -6.03
N SER A 276 12.46 2.71 -5.10
CA SER A 276 12.32 4.13 -5.47
C SER A 276 13.66 4.73 -5.88
N THR A 277 14.78 4.38 -5.25
CA THR A 277 16.10 4.88 -5.71
C THR A 277 16.41 4.44 -7.13
N CYS A 278 16.18 3.16 -7.44
CA CYS A 278 16.36 2.65 -8.80
C CYS A 278 15.43 3.36 -9.80
N LEU A 279 14.12 3.44 -9.52
CA LEU A 279 13.14 3.98 -10.47
C LEU A 279 13.19 5.50 -10.62
N LEU A 280 13.53 6.24 -9.57
CA LEU A 280 13.55 7.71 -9.60
C LEU A 280 14.88 8.27 -10.12
N PHE A 281 16.02 7.66 -9.76
CA PHE A 281 17.32 8.20 -10.11
C PHE A 281 18.01 7.43 -11.24
N VAL A 282 18.00 6.10 -11.18
CA VAL A 282 18.78 5.28 -12.12
C VAL A 282 18.09 5.20 -13.47
N TYR A 283 16.80 4.85 -13.53
CA TYR A 283 16.11 4.63 -14.79
C TYR A 283 15.97 5.88 -15.67
N PRO A 284 15.56 7.06 -15.16
CA PRO A 284 15.50 8.28 -15.98
C PRO A 284 16.87 8.69 -16.51
N GLY A 285 17.92 8.56 -15.69
CA GLY A 285 19.31 8.76 -16.12
C GLY A 285 19.70 7.80 -17.25
N LEU A 286 19.43 6.50 -17.08
CA LEU A 286 19.74 5.50 -18.10
C LEU A 286 18.98 5.73 -19.41
N PHE A 287 17.69 6.09 -19.34
CA PHE A 287 16.88 6.42 -20.51
C PHE A 287 17.35 7.69 -21.19
N TYR A 288 17.72 8.72 -20.43
CA TYR A 288 18.30 9.95 -20.97
C TYR A 288 19.58 9.63 -21.74
N LEU A 289 20.51 8.86 -21.17
CA LEU A 289 21.76 8.47 -21.82
C LEU A 289 21.52 7.60 -23.08
N LYS A 290 20.51 6.73 -23.08
CA LYS A 290 20.17 5.88 -24.24
C LYS A 290 19.44 6.63 -25.35
N LEU A 291 18.59 7.61 -25.02
CA LEU A 291 17.92 8.48 -25.99
C LEU A 291 18.85 9.59 -26.50
N SER A 292 19.74 10.11 -25.66
CA SER A 292 20.78 11.09 -26.03
C SER A 292 21.95 10.40 -26.73
N ARG A 293 21.64 9.62 -27.76
CA ARG A 293 22.63 9.12 -28.73
C ARG A 293 23.16 10.26 -29.63
N GLU A 294 23.27 11.47 -29.06
CA GLU A 294 24.04 12.59 -29.55
C GLU A 294 25.25 12.74 -28.64
N ASP A 295 26.43 12.85 -29.25
CA ASP A 295 27.73 12.81 -28.60
C ASP A 295 27.78 13.70 -27.33
N PHE A 296 28.23 13.11 -26.22
CA PHE A 296 28.54 13.83 -24.97
C PHE A 296 29.61 14.93 -25.14
N LEU A 297 30.24 14.98 -26.32
CA LEU A 297 31.33 15.87 -26.69
C LEU A 297 30.97 16.65 -27.96
N SER A 298 29.80 17.30 -28.01
CA SER A 298 29.66 18.46 -28.91
C SER A 298 30.20 19.70 -28.18
N PRO A 299 31.27 20.35 -28.68
CA PRO A 299 31.82 21.58 -28.11
C PRO A 299 30.79 22.73 -27.99
N GLN A 300 29.59 22.60 -28.56
CA GLN A 300 28.53 23.61 -28.47
C GLN A 300 27.74 23.63 -27.15
N LYS A 301 27.91 22.66 -26.24
CA LYS A 301 27.22 22.65 -24.93
C LYS A 301 28.09 23.10 -23.74
N LEU A 302 29.40 23.20 -23.90
CA LEU A 302 30.24 23.96 -22.99
C LEU A 302 30.31 25.38 -23.54
N GLY A 303 29.62 26.33 -22.90
CA GLY A 303 29.63 27.73 -23.29
C GLY A 303 31.05 28.31 -23.37
N MET A 304 31.64 28.21 -24.56
CA MET A 304 32.84 28.87 -25.02
C MET A 304 32.59 29.35 -26.45
N ASP A 305 31.57 30.20 -26.60
CA ASP A 305 31.60 31.20 -27.66
C ASP A 305 32.13 32.49 -27.01
N SER A 306 33.39 32.76 -27.33
CA SER A 306 34.14 34.00 -27.11
C SER A 306 33.53 35.19 -27.84
#